data_AF-A0A3Q9FZ58-F1
#
_entry.id   AF-A0A3Q9FZ58-F1
#
_cell.length_a   1.000
_cell.length_b   1.000
_cell.length_c   1.000
_cell.angle_alpha   90.00
_cell.angle_beta   90.00
_cell.angle_gamma   90.00
#
_symmetry.space_group_name_H-M   'P 1'
#
loop_
_entity.id
_entity.type
_entity.pdbx_description
1 polymer ?
#
loop_
_entity_poly.entity_id
_entity_poly.type
_entity_poly.pdbx_seq_one_letter_code
_entity_poly.pdbx_strand_id
1 'polypeptide(L)'
;MANKQQKTVLKFTADALEIRDLHQIVNNQGKQYHVAGMGTTSTVTGGRVTMYTEELKGKLLGILPSTQSPTSLPPLIPGLKLPIPIFFTNVKIRQAGQFGGTLHIPNLRQYQTDGTYP
;
A
#
# COMPACT_ATOMS: atom_id res chain seq x y z
N MET A 1 6.66 5.61 25.31
CA MET A 1 7.80 4.71 25.05
C MET A 1 7.63 4.14 23.65
N ALA A 2 8.45 4.55 22.67
CA ALA A 2 8.46 3.88 21.38
C ALA A 2 9.09 2.49 21.58
N ASN A 3 8.30 1.43 21.46
CA ASN A 3 8.83 0.07 21.46
C ASN A 3 9.81 -0.04 20.29
N LYS A 4 11.12 -0.16 20.57
CA LYS A 4 12.18 -0.39 19.56
C LYS A 4 12.11 -1.82 19.02
N GLN A 5 10.94 -2.24 18.54
CA GLN A 5 10.80 -3.49 17.83
C GLN A 5 11.22 -3.27 16.39
N GLN A 6 12.30 -3.92 15.97
CA GLN A 6 12.65 -3.99 14.56
C GLN A 6 11.64 -4.88 13.85
N LYS A 7 11.23 -4.45 12.66
CA LYS A 7 10.27 -5.18 11.85
C LYS A 7 10.85 -5.42 10.46
N THR A 8 10.86 -6.68 10.04
CA THR A 8 11.24 -7.03 8.67
C THR A 8 10.08 -6.72 7.74
N VAL A 9 10.38 -6.04 6.63
CA VAL A 9 9.40 -5.56 5.64
C VAL A 9 9.98 -5.65 4.24
N LEU A 10 9.10 -5.79 3.25
CA LEU A 10 9.45 -5.64 1.84
C LEU A 10 9.58 -4.16 1.50
N LYS A 11 10.63 -3.79 0.78
CA LYS A 11 10.79 -2.44 0.25
C LYS A 11 10.45 -2.43 -1.24
N PHE A 12 9.42 -1.68 -1.59
CA PHE A 12 9.08 -1.36 -2.98
C PHE A 12 9.38 0.11 -3.26
N THR A 13 9.79 0.40 -4.49
CA THR A 13 9.90 1.77 -4.98
C THR A 13 9.20 1.91 -6.32
N ALA A 14 8.54 3.04 -6.52
CA ALA A 14 7.87 3.37 -7.77
C ALA A 14 8.05 4.85 -8.10
N ASP A 15 8.09 5.19 -9.38
CA ASP A 15 8.14 6.59 -9.83
C ASP A 15 6.77 7.28 -9.70
N ALA A 16 5.69 6.49 -9.83
CA ALA A 16 4.32 6.89 -9.60
C ALA A 16 3.48 5.68 -9.18
N LEU A 17 2.34 5.93 -8.53
CA LEU A 17 1.35 4.91 -8.17
C LEU A 17 -0.04 5.35 -8.62
N GLU A 18 -0.84 4.39 -9.07
CA GLU A 18 -2.27 4.53 -9.25
C GLU A 18 -2.99 3.52 -8.37
N ILE A 19 -4.01 3.97 -7.64
CA ILE A 19 -4.76 3.15 -6.69
C ILE A 19 -6.25 3.33 -6.99
N ARG A 20 -6.85 2.33 -7.63
CA ARG A 20 -8.29 2.28 -7.86
C ARG A 20 -9.00 1.94 -6.56
N ASP A 21 -10.07 2.68 -6.25
CA ASP A 21 -10.90 2.46 -5.05
C ASP A 21 -10.06 2.50 -3.75
N LEU A 22 -9.21 3.53 -3.62
CA LEU A 22 -8.37 3.69 -2.45
C LEU A 22 -9.22 3.67 -1.17
N HIS A 23 -8.90 2.77 -0.25
CA HIS A 23 -9.45 2.73 1.10
C HIS A 23 -8.32 2.49 2.10
N GLN A 24 -7.81 3.57 2.66
CA GLN A 24 -6.79 3.52 3.70
C GLN A 24 -7.47 3.55 5.07
N ILE A 25 -7.00 2.68 5.96
CA ILE A 25 -7.49 2.58 7.34
C ILE A 25 -6.31 2.75 8.28
N VAL A 26 -6.44 3.64 9.26
CA VAL A 26 -5.47 3.83 10.34
C VAL A 26 -6.14 3.53 11.67
N ASN A 27 -5.62 2.57 12.42
CA ASN A 27 -6.08 2.27 13.77
C ASN A 27 -5.45 3.24 14.77
N ASN A 28 -6.26 3.87 15.62
CA ASN A 28 -5.77 4.68 16.73
C ASN A 28 -6.78 4.68 17.88
N GLN A 29 -6.33 4.33 19.09
CA GLN A 29 -7.12 4.36 20.35
C GLN A 29 -8.52 3.73 20.24
N GLY A 30 -8.62 2.52 19.67
CA GLY A 30 -9.90 1.80 19.54
C GLY A 30 -10.85 2.36 18.50
N LYS A 31 -10.36 3.24 17.60
CA LYS A 31 -11.07 3.77 16.45
C LYS A 31 -10.32 3.46 15.16
N GLN A 32 -11.07 3.41 14.06
CA GLN A 32 -10.57 3.28 12.71
C GLN A 32 -10.79 4.60 11.97
N TYR A 33 -9.72 5.20 11.48
CA TYR A 33 -9.76 6.40 10.64
C TYR A 33 -9.70 5.96 9.18
N HIS A 34 -10.74 6.26 8.42
CA HIS A 34 -10.85 5.88 7.03
C HIS A 34 -10.57 7.09 6.13
N VAL A 35 -9.71 6.88 5.14
CA VAL A 35 -9.42 7.83 4.05
C VAL A 35 -9.75 7.10 2.75
N ALA A 36 -10.83 7.51 2.09
CA ALA A 36 -11.40 6.77 0.97
C ALA A 36 -11.59 7.62 -0.28
N GLY A 37 -11.30 7.03 -1.44
CA GLY A 37 -11.56 7.53 -2.79
C GLY A 37 -12.31 6.48 -3.61
N MET A 38 -13.46 6.02 -3.09
CA MET A 38 -14.25 4.96 -3.73
C MET A 38 -14.84 5.45 -5.06
N GLY A 39 -14.82 4.59 -6.07
CA GLY A 39 -15.29 4.91 -7.43
C GLY A 39 -14.30 5.72 -8.27
N THR A 40 -13.14 6.12 -7.72
CA THR A 40 -12.12 6.90 -8.43
C THR A 40 -10.75 6.21 -8.44
N THR A 41 -9.80 6.80 -9.17
CA THR A 41 -8.38 6.41 -9.15
C THR A 41 -7.60 7.50 -8.42
N SER A 42 -7.00 7.13 -7.28
CA SER A 42 -6.05 8.00 -6.56
C SER A 42 -4.66 7.85 -7.15
N THR A 43 -3.86 8.91 -7.10
CA THR A 43 -2.50 8.90 -7.66
C THR A 43 -1.48 9.33 -6.61
N VAL A 44 -0.28 8.76 -6.69
CA VAL A 44 0.90 9.26 -5.96
C VAL A 44 1.95 9.61 -6.99
N THR A 45 2.25 10.90 -7.14
CA THR A 45 3.15 11.43 -8.18
C THR A 45 4.08 12.50 -7.59
N GLY A 46 4.92 13.16 -8.39
CA GLY A 46 5.77 14.26 -7.90
C GLY A 46 7.02 13.83 -7.13
N GLY A 47 7.45 12.58 -7.28
CA GLY A 47 8.70 12.07 -6.73
C GLY A 47 8.66 10.56 -6.50
N ARG A 48 9.84 9.94 -6.33
CA ARG A 48 9.95 8.51 -6.09
C ARG A 48 9.28 8.14 -4.76
N VAL A 49 8.32 7.25 -4.82
CA VAL A 49 7.61 6.69 -3.67
C VAL A 49 8.39 5.47 -3.18
N THR A 50 8.53 5.35 -1.87
CA THR A 50 9.07 4.17 -1.19
C THR A 50 8.01 3.61 -0.26
N MET A 51 7.67 2.34 -0.41
CA MET A 51 6.69 1.62 0.40
C MET A 51 7.40 0.52 1.19
N TYR A 52 7.21 0.52 2.50
CA TYR A 52 7.66 -0.52 3.41
C TYR A 52 6.47 -1.39 3.77
N THR A 53 6.37 -2.53 3.11
CA THR A 53 5.19 -3.39 3.14
C THR A 53 5.45 -4.63 3.99
N GLU A 54 4.59 -4.88 4.97
CA GLU A 54 4.63 -6.12 5.76
C GLU A 54 4.05 -7.29 4.95
N GLU A 55 2.92 -7.02 4.31
CA GLU A 55 2.15 -8.01 3.56
C GLU A 55 1.42 -7.31 2.41
N LEU A 56 1.56 -7.84 1.19
CA LEU A 56 0.82 -7.44 0.01
C LEU A 56 0.06 -8.65 -0.51
N LYS A 57 -1.26 -8.65 -0.35
CA LYS A 57 -2.14 -9.65 -0.97
C LYS A 57 -2.68 -9.09 -2.26
N GLY A 58 -2.65 -9.89 -3.32
CA GLY A 58 -3.27 -9.53 -4.59
C GLY A 58 -2.89 -10.49 -5.69
N LYS A 59 -3.41 -10.23 -6.89
CA LYS A 59 -3.01 -10.95 -8.10
C LYS A 59 -2.04 -10.10 -8.90
N LEU A 60 -0.76 -10.48 -8.91
CA LEU A 60 0.24 -9.81 -9.74
C LEU A 60 -0.13 -10.02 -11.22
N LEU A 61 -0.21 -8.92 -11.97
CA LEU A 61 -0.66 -8.89 -13.37
C LEU A 61 -2.06 -9.53 -13.57
N GLY A 62 -2.85 -9.66 -12.51
CA GLY A 62 -4.20 -10.23 -12.55
C GLY A 62 -4.29 -11.76 -12.59
N ILE A 63 -3.18 -12.50 -12.71
CA ILE A 63 -3.21 -13.94 -13.00
C ILE A 63 -2.97 -14.81 -11.76
N LEU A 64 -1.97 -14.47 -10.94
CA LEU A 64 -1.53 -15.32 -9.82
C LEU A 64 -1.84 -14.69 -8.46
N PRO A 65 -2.85 -15.19 -7.69
CA PRO A 65 -3.07 -14.78 -6.32
C PRO A 65 -1.82 -15.11 -5.50
N SER A 66 -1.24 -14.11 -4.85
CA SER A 66 -0.06 -14.27 -4.03
C SER A 66 -0.10 -13.33 -2.84
N THR A 67 0.47 -13.78 -1.74
CA THR A 67 0.75 -12.96 -0.57
C THR A 67 2.24 -12.73 -0.55
N GLN A 68 2.65 -11.49 -0.79
CA GLN A 68 4.05 -11.10 -0.77
C GLN A 68 4.42 -10.52 0.58
N SER A 69 5.48 -11.06 1.18
CA SER A 69 6.00 -10.68 2.48
C SER A 69 7.52 -10.91 2.50
N PRO A 70 8.24 -10.52 3.56
CA PRO A 70 9.67 -10.81 3.65
C PRO A 70 10.05 -12.29 3.55
N THR A 71 9.11 -13.20 3.86
CA THR A 71 9.31 -14.66 3.77
C THR A 71 8.80 -15.26 2.46
N SER A 72 7.99 -14.52 1.69
CA SER A 72 7.46 -14.90 0.39
C SER A 72 7.66 -13.75 -0.58
N LEU A 73 8.80 -13.74 -1.27
CA LEU A 73 9.16 -12.65 -2.18
C LEU A 73 8.30 -12.71 -3.46
N PRO A 74 7.97 -11.55 -4.06
CA PRO A 74 7.36 -11.53 -5.38
C PRO A 74 8.31 -12.12 -6.43
N PRO A 75 7.78 -12.65 -7.55
CA PRO A 75 8.58 -13.16 -8.68
C PRO A 75 9.16 -12.00 -9.50
N LEU A 76 9.81 -11.06 -8.82
CA LEU A 76 10.49 -9.88 -9.37
C LEU A 76 11.96 -9.95 -8.96
N ILE A 77 12.85 -9.49 -9.83
CA ILE A 77 14.29 -9.44 -9.52
C ILE A 77 14.55 -8.24 -8.60
N PRO A 78 15.06 -8.44 -7.36
CA PRO A 78 15.32 -7.34 -6.44
C PRO A 78 16.28 -6.29 -7.03
N GLY A 79 15.93 -5.02 -6.91
CA GLY A 79 16.75 -3.90 -7.41
C GLY A 79 16.66 -3.63 -8.91
N LEU A 80 16.03 -4.51 -9.70
CA LEU A 80 15.82 -4.27 -11.12
C LEU A 80 14.62 -3.35 -11.34
N LYS A 81 14.83 -2.20 -11.97
CA LYS A 81 13.74 -1.35 -12.45
C LYS A 81 13.08 -2.02 -13.65
N LEU A 82 11.77 -2.23 -13.57
CA LEU A 82 11.00 -2.83 -14.65
C LEU A 82 10.74 -1.78 -15.76
N PRO A 83 10.82 -2.17 -17.05
CA PRO A 83 10.60 -1.26 -18.18
C PRO A 83 9.11 -0.94 -18.41
N ILE A 84 8.22 -1.79 -17.89
CA ILE A 84 6.76 -1.62 -17.96
C ILE A 84 6.17 -1.52 -16.56
N PRO A 85 5.06 -0.78 -16.37
CA PRO A 85 4.33 -0.76 -15.11
C PRO A 85 3.83 -2.16 -14.73
N ILE A 86 3.85 -2.47 -13.44
CA ILE A 86 3.19 -3.64 -12.88
C ILE A 86 1.90 -3.20 -12.18
N PHE A 87 0.89 -4.05 -12.23
CA PHE A 87 -0.36 -3.83 -11.54
C PHE A 87 -0.72 -5.07 -10.71
N PHE A 88 -1.43 -4.82 -9.62
CA PHE A 88 -2.03 -5.86 -8.80
C PHE A 88 -3.54 -5.63 -8.77
N THR A 89 -4.32 -6.71 -8.83
CA THR A 89 -5.77 -6.65 -8.62
C THR A 89 -6.16 -7.31 -7.30
N ASN A 90 -7.33 -6.95 -6.77
CA ASN A 90 -7.83 -7.44 -5.47
C ASN A 90 -6.83 -7.21 -4.33
N VAL A 91 -6.34 -5.97 -4.26
CA VAL A 91 -5.20 -5.61 -3.42
C VAL A 91 -5.63 -5.36 -1.98
N LYS A 92 -4.93 -5.99 -1.03
CA LYS A 92 -4.93 -5.60 0.37
C LYS A 92 -3.49 -5.51 0.85
N ILE A 93 -3.11 -4.36 1.40
CA ILE A 93 -1.74 -4.11 1.86
C ILE A 93 -1.72 -3.74 3.33
N ARG A 94 -0.78 -4.33 4.07
CA ARG A 94 -0.40 -3.90 5.40
C ARG A 94 0.93 -3.17 5.29
N GLN A 95 0.89 -1.85 5.45
CA GLN A 95 2.05 -0.97 5.36
C GLN A 95 2.66 -0.74 6.73
N ALA A 96 3.99 -0.76 6.80
CA ALA A 96 4.77 -0.24 7.92
C ALA A 96 5.15 1.24 7.71
N GLY A 97 5.15 1.72 6.47
CA GLY A 97 5.36 3.13 6.15
C GLY A 97 5.45 3.42 4.66
N GLN A 98 5.13 4.66 4.28
CA GLN A 98 5.25 5.15 2.91
C GLN A 98 5.88 6.54 2.93
N PHE A 99 6.81 6.79 2.01
CA PHE A 99 7.55 8.05 1.92
C PHE A 99 7.69 8.51 0.47
N GLY A 100 7.66 9.83 0.27
CA GLY A 100 7.82 10.46 -1.04
C GLY A 100 6.53 10.49 -1.86
N GLY A 101 6.56 11.33 -2.90
CA GLY A 101 5.41 11.64 -3.73
C GLY A 101 4.35 12.49 -3.03
N THR A 102 3.32 12.87 -3.79
CA THR A 102 2.15 13.62 -3.38
C THR A 102 0.92 12.79 -3.72
N LEU A 103 0.13 12.48 -2.69
CA LEU A 103 -1.10 11.72 -2.81
C LEU A 103 -2.25 12.64 -3.22
N HIS A 104 -2.88 12.35 -4.35
CA HIS A 104 -4.12 12.99 -4.80
C HIS A 104 -5.26 11.97 -4.78
N ILE A 105 -6.36 12.32 -4.09
CA ILE A 105 -7.54 11.47 -3.91
C ILE A 105 -8.77 12.21 -4.43
N PRO A 106 -9.28 11.86 -5.63
CA PRO A 106 -10.53 12.41 -6.12
C PRO A 106 -11.71 11.93 -5.25
N ASN A 107 -12.65 12.84 -4.97
CA ASN A 107 -13.82 12.56 -4.12
C ASN A 107 -13.46 12.04 -2.72
N LEU A 108 -12.39 12.58 -2.13
CA LEU A 108 -11.93 12.22 -0.80
C LEU A 108 -13.07 12.22 0.23
N ARG A 109 -13.26 11.09 0.89
CA ARG A 109 -14.12 10.93 2.06
C ARG A 109 -13.28 10.51 3.26
N GLN A 110 -13.44 11.24 4.36
CA GLN A 110 -12.81 10.91 5.64
C GLN A 110 -13.89 10.68 6.68
N TYR A 111 -13.80 9.58 7.41
CA TYR A 111 -14.74 9.25 8.47
C TYR A 111 -14.09 8.31 9.50
N GLN A 112 -14.72 8.22 10.67
CA GLN A 112 -14.26 7.37 11.76
C GLN A 112 -15.30 6.29 12.06
N THR A 113 -14.83 5.09 12.41
CA THR A 113 -15.68 4.04 12.98
C THR A 113 -15.04 3.49 14.25
N ASP A 114 -15.83 2.78 15.04
CA ASP A 114 -15.37 2.14 16.27
C ASP A 114 -14.70 0.80 15.97
N GLY A 115 -13.68 0.45 16.74
CA GLY A 115 -12.99 -0.84 16.66
C GLY A 115 -11.55 -0.75 16.13
N THR A 116 -11.05 -1.87 15.63
CA THR A 116 -9.67 -2.02 15.15
C THR A 116 -9.67 -2.95 13.96
N TYR A 117 -9.15 -2.48 12.84
CA TYR A 117 -9.00 -3.30 11.65
C TYR A 117 -7.86 -4.32 11.87
N PRO A 118 -8.07 -5.62 11.60
CA PRO A 118 -7.09 -6.68 11.87
C PRO A 118 -5.88 -6.68 10.91
#